data_AF-A0A2E7N6C1-F1
#
_entry.id   AF-A0A2E7N6C1-F1
#
_cell.length_a   1.000
_cell.length_b   1.000
_cell.length_c   1.000
_cell.angle_alpha   90.00
_cell.angle_beta   90.00
_cell.angle_gamma   90.00
#
_symmetry.space_group_name_H-M   'P 1'
#
loop_
_entity.id
_entity.type
_entity.pdbx_description
1 polymer ?
#
loop_
_entity_poly.entity_id
_entity_poly.type
_entity_poly.pdbx_seq_one_letter_code
_entity_poly.pdbx_strand_id
1 'polypeptide(L)'
;MTEVRNTFESHLSTPNGGTSGENFVLPDFTDISEKGLYVPELEHDACGVGFVANITGERTHQIVNQALEVLVNLDHRGAAGADPQTGDGAGITIQMPDAFMRKAAKESGIDLPNERRYGVAMAFLPVDNQLNAAARQALESSATDNGLKVLGWRDVPTNPDAVGITARTIMPKFAQLFVEAPKGVEGDDLERIMYLARKSAEKNFVNAEVDEQTKETLLREFYVCSWSSRTLIYKGMLLTTQLGEFYNDLKDESMVSAFGLVHSRFSTNTLGSWKLAHPYRMLAHNGEINT
;
A
#
# COMPACT_ATOMS: atom_id res chain seq x y z
N MET A 1 -29.94 -13.42 -8.68
CA MET A 1 -30.66 -13.93 -7.49
C MET A 1 -29.86 -15.09 -6.96
N THR A 2 -29.00 -14.84 -5.98
CA THR A 2 -28.29 -15.88 -5.25
C THR A 2 -28.77 -15.72 -3.82
N GLU A 3 -29.65 -16.61 -3.37
CA GLU A 3 -30.09 -16.64 -1.97
C GLU A 3 -28.87 -16.87 -1.08
N VAL A 4 -28.55 -15.90 -0.23
CA VAL A 4 -27.66 -16.11 0.91
C VAL A 4 -28.48 -16.84 1.97
N ARG A 5 -28.39 -18.18 2.00
CA ARG A 5 -28.92 -18.97 3.10
C ARG A 5 -27.95 -18.89 4.28
N ASN A 6 -28.26 -18.02 5.24
CA ASN A 6 -27.64 -18.05 6.57
C ASN A 6 -28.17 -19.27 7.34
N THR A 7 -27.52 -20.43 7.19
CA THR A 7 -27.69 -21.57 8.10
C THR A 7 -26.56 -21.57 9.12
N PHE A 8 -26.60 -20.65 10.08
CA PHE A 8 -25.81 -20.75 11.30
C PHE A 8 -26.69 -21.41 12.38
N GLU A 9 -26.64 -22.73 12.48
CA GLU A 9 -27.08 -23.43 13.70
C GLU A 9 -25.93 -23.37 14.72
N SER A 10 -25.99 -22.41 15.65
CA SER A 10 -25.06 -22.32 16.76
C SER A 10 -25.51 -23.22 17.91
N HIS A 11 -25.02 -24.46 17.95
CA HIS A 11 -25.05 -25.27 19.17
C HIS A 11 -23.96 -24.80 20.14
N LEU A 12 -24.27 -23.77 20.94
CA LEU A 12 -23.46 -23.40 22.09
C LEU A 12 -23.85 -24.27 23.29
N SER A 13 -23.01 -25.26 23.62
CA SER A 13 -23.08 -26.00 24.87
C SER A 13 -22.55 -25.14 26.03
N THR A 14 -23.37 -24.89 27.04
CA THR A 14 -22.99 -24.13 28.25
C THR A 14 -22.39 -25.03 29.32
N PRO A 15 -21.28 -24.64 29.99
CA PRO A 15 -20.84 -25.28 31.22
C PRO A 15 -21.51 -24.59 32.43
N ASN A 16 -22.28 -25.39 33.18
CA ASN A 16 -22.78 -25.15 34.54
C ASN A 16 -23.73 -23.96 34.81
N GLY A 17 -25.00 -24.31 35.02
CA GLY A 17 -25.72 -24.00 36.27
C GLY A 17 -26.15 -22.55 36.53
N GLY A 18 -27.33 -22.17 36.04
CA GLY A 18 -28.03 -20.96 36.47
C GLY A 18 -29.24 -20.65 35.61
N THR A 19 -30.44 -20.84 36.15
CA THR A 19 -31.73 -20.66 35.45
C THR A 19 -32.14 -19.19 35.37
N SER A 20 -32.02 -18.59 34.19
CA SER A 20 -32.91 -17.52 33.69
C SER A 20 -32.81 -17.49 32.17
N GLY A 21 -33.72 -18.17 31.48
CA GLY A 21 -33.78 -18.19 30.02
C GLY A 21 -34.31 -16.86 29.50
N GLU A 22 -33.42 -15.88 29.31
CA GLU A 22 -33.70 -14.76 28.43
C GLU A 22 -33.59 -15.26 26.99
N ASN A 23 -34.72 -15.44 26.33
CA ASN A 23 -34.77 -15.69 24.89
C ASN A 23 -34.19 -14.45 24.18
N PHE A 24 -32.92 -14.51 23.80
CA PHE A 24 -32.33 -13.53 22.88
C PHE A 24 -32.96 -13.76 21.50
N VAL A 25 -34.04 -13.03 21.20
CA VAL A 25 -34.57 -12.93 19.85
C VAL A 25 -33.65 -11.95 19.12
N LEU A 26 -32.82 -12.48 18.20
CA LEU A 26 -32.11 -11.60 17.26
C LEU A 26 -33.17 -10.80 16.49
N PRO A 27 -33.00 -9.47 16.33
CA PRO A 27 -33.93 -8.68 15.53
C PRO A 27 -34.09 -9.31 14.15
N ASP A 28 -35.32 -9.33 13.63
CA ASP A 28 -35.53 -9.73 12.25
C ASP A 28 -34.99 -8.62 11.33
N PHE A 29 -33.76 -8.81 10.86
CA PHE A 29 -33.08 -7.84 10.00
C PHE A 29 -33.68 -7.77 8.58
N THR A 30 -34.60 -8.67 8.21
CA THR A 30 -35.25 -8.62 6.89
C THR A 30 -36.22 -7.44 6.77
N ASP A 31 -36.83 -7.03 7.88
CA ASP A 31 -37.82 -5.94 7.94
C ASP A 31 -37.18 -4.53 7.88
N ILE A 32 -35.85 -4.41 8.01
CA ILE A 32 -35.12 -3.13 7.94
C ILE A 32 -35.19 -2.55 6.52
N SER A 33 -35.18 -3.42 5.51
CA SER A 33 -35.30 -3.02 4.10
C SER A 33 -36.71 -2.54 3.73
N GLU A 34 -37.75 -3.03 4.44
CA GLU A 34 -39.15 -2.73 4.14
C GLU A 34 -39.76 -1.63 5.04
N LYS A 35 -39.24 -1.43 6.26
CA LYS A 35 -39.81 -0.48 7.25
C LYS A 35 -38.82 0.55 7.82
N GLY A 36 -37.55 0.54 7.39
CA GLY A 36 -36.53 1.48 7.84
C GLY A 36 -36.34 2.69 6.92
N LEU A 37 -35.47 3.63 7.32
CA LEU A 37 -34.96 4.69 6.42
C LEU A 37 -33.86 4.17 5.46
N TYR A 38 -33.57 2.88 5.50
CA TYR A 38 -32.58 2.25 4.65
C TYR A 38 -33.15 2.11 3.24
N VAL A 39 -32.46 2.70 2.27
CA VAL A 39 -32.80 2.64 0.84
C VAL A 39 -31.67 1.86 0.17
N PRO A 40 -31.88 0.59 -0.22
CA PRO A 40 -30.83 -0.26 -0.81
C PRO A 40 -30.16 0.38 -2.03
N GLU A 41 -30.91 1.16 -2.82
CA GLU A 41 -30.40 1.85 -4.00
C GLU A 41 -29.43 3.00 -3.67
N LEU A 42 -29.37 3.44 -2.41
CA LEU A 42 -28.42 4.44 -1.92
C LEU A 42 -27.22 3.81 -1.21
N GLU A 43 -27.17 2.48 -1.10
CA GLU A 43 -26.01 1.77 -0.59
C GLU A 43 -24.87 1.85 -1.61
N HIS A 44 -23.75 2.42 -1.19
CA HIS A 44 -22.56 2.53 -2.03
C HIS A 44 -21.37 1.97 -1.25
N ASP A 45 -20.65 1.04 -1.86
CA ASP A 45 -19.37 0.60 -1.31
C ASP A 45 -18.41 1.78 -1.21
N ALA A 46 -17.77 1.90 -0.06
CA ALA A 46 -16.71 2.84 0.23
C ALA A 46 -15.39 2.32 -0.37
N CYS A 47 -14.65 3.17 -1.11
CA CYS A 47 -13.44 2.91 -1.92
C CYS A 47 -13.69 2.71 -3.42
N GLY A 48 -12.67 2.92 -4.24
CA GLY A 48 -12.66 2.65 -5.68
C GLY A 48 -11.40 1.91 -6.11
N VAL A 49 -11.54 0.95 -7.02
CA VAL A 49 -10.41 0.23 -7.64
C VAL A 49 -10.53 0.35 -9.15
N GLY A 50 -9.39 0.54 -9.82
CA GLY A 50 -9.31 0.59 -11.27
C GLY A 50 -8.07 -0.13 -11.79
N PHE A 51 -8.16 -0.69 -12.98
CA PHE A 51 -7.05 -1.40 -13.62
C PHE A 51 -7.01 -1.07 -15.12
N VAL A 52 -5.85 -0.62 -15.59
CA VAL A 52 -5.58 -0.40 -17.00
C VAL A 52 -4.48 -1.36 -17.41
N ALA A 53 -4.63 -2.04 -18.54
CA ALA A 53 -3.56 -2.88 -19.10
C ALA A 53 -3.55 -2.86 -20.63
N ASN A 54 -2.35 -2.90 -21.18
CA ASN A 54 -2.11 -3.17 -22.57
C ASN A 54 -2.01 -4.68 -22.80
N ILE A 55 -2.96 -5.25 -23.53
CA ILE A 55 -3.05 -6.70 -23.79
C ILE A 55 -1.87 -7.26 -24.60
N THR A 56 -1.15 -6.42 -25.35
CA THR A 56 0.05 -6.84 -26.10
C THR A 56 1.30 -6.88 -25.22
N GLY A 57 1.23 -6.31 -24.02
CA GLY A 57 2.36 -6.19 -23.10
C GLY A 57 3.31 -5.02 -23.42
N GLU A 58 2.97 -4.17 -24.38
CA GLU A 58 3.75 -2.96 -24.69
C GLU A 58 3.70 -1.98 -23.51
N ARG A 59 4.88 -1.59 -23.01
CA ARG A 59 5.02 -0.66 -21.89
C ARG A 59 5.09 0.77 -22.41
N THR A 60 4.16 1.62 -22.01
CA THR A 60 4.16 3.03 -22.38
C THR A 60 3.84 3.90 -21.18
N HIS A 61 4.23 5.18 -21.24
CA HIS A 61 3.85 6.15 -20.22
C HIS A 61 2.35 6.49 -20.30
N GLN A 62 1.74 6.33 -21.48
CA GLN A 62 0.30 6.51 -21.67
C GLN A 62 -0.51 5.60 -20.75
N ILE A 63 -0.10 4.34 -20.53
CA ILE A 63 -0.78 3.43 -19.60
C ILE A 63 -0.74 3.96 -18.16
N VAL A 64 0.39 4.55 -17.75
CA VAL A 64 0.51 5.20 -16.42
C VAL A 64 -0.45 6.38 -16.33
N ASN A 65 -0.48 7.25 -17.34
CA ASN A 65 -1.39 8.40 -17.38
C ASN A 65 -2.87 7.97 -17.37
N GLN A 66 -3.24 6.94 -18.13
CA GLN A 66 -4.59 6.39 -18.12
C GLN A 66 -4.96 5.81 -16.76
N ALA A 67 -4.03 5.13 -16.08
CA ALA A 67 -4.29 4.64 -14.73
C ALA A 67 -4.49 5.78 -13.72
N LEU A 68 -3.69 6.85 -13.80
CA LEU A 68 -3.88 8.07 -12.99
C LEU A 68 -5.21 8.77 -13.31
N GLU A 69 -5.62 8.81 -14.57
CA GLU A 69 -6.92 9.36 -14.97
C GLU A 69 -8.07 8.52 -14.41
N VAL A 70 -7.98 7.19 -14.43
CA VAL A 70 -8.94 6.31 -13.76
C VAL A 70 -9.01 6.61 -12.27
N LEU A 71 -7.87 6.81 -11.60
CA LEU A 71 -7.83 7.17 -10.19
C LEU A 71 -8.57 8.49 -9.92
N VAL A 72 -8.31 9.54 -10.71
CA VAL A 72 -9.02 10.83 -10.62
C VAL A 72 -10.53 10.66 -10.83
N ASN A 73 -10.95 9.80 -11.75
CA ASN A 73 -12.37 9.55 -11.98
C ASN A 73 -13.04 8.79 -10.84
N LEU A 74 -12.29 8.21 -9.90
CA LEU A 74 -12.79 7.58 -8.68
C LEU A 74 -12.92 8.58 -7.50
N ASP A 75 -12.68 9.87 -7.70
CA ASP A 75 -12.72 10.88 -6.62
C ASP A 75 -14.07 10.94 -5.90
N HIS A 76 -15.16 10.80 -6.65
CA HIS A 76 -16.53 10.73 -6.11
C HIS A 76 -16.77 9.54 -5.16
N ARG A 77 -15.85 8.57 -5.11
CA ARG A 77 -15.87 7.39 -4.20
C ARG A 77 -14.78 7.46 -3.13
N GLY A 78 -13.98 8.53 -3.12
CA GLY A 78 -12.99 8.80 -2.10
C GLY A 78 -13.60 9.53 -0.90
N ALA A 79 -12.95 9.42 0.25
CA ALA A 79 -13.20 10.31 1.38
C ALA A 79 -12.12 11.37 1.45
N ALA A 80 -12.54 12.60 1.75
CA ALA A 80 -11.69 13.59 2.37
C ALA A 80 -11.84 13.49 3.90
N GLY A 81 -10.73 13.63 4.62
CA GLY A 81 -10.72 13.69 6.08
C GLY A 81 -11.30 15.00 6.61
N ALA A 82 -11.09 15.27 7.90
CA ALA A 82 -11.51 16.54 8.51
C ALA A 82 -10.87 17.78 7.85
N ASP A 83 -9.68 17.59 7.26
CA ASP A 83 -9.04 18.55 6.36
C ASP A 83 -9.42 18.19 4.90
N PRO A 84 -10.09 19.09 4.15
CA PRO A 84 -10.53 18.82 2.77
C PRO A 84 -9.41 18.46 1.80
N GLN A 85 -8.15 18.82 2.11
CA GLN A 85 -6.99 18.50 1.27
C GLN A 85 -6.28 17.20 1.70
N THR A 86 -6.82 16.50 2.70
CA THR A 86 -6.30 15.24 3.20
C THR A 86 -7.22 14.11 2.75
N GLY A 87 -6.72 13.21 1.91
CA GLY A 87 -7.45 12.00 1.50
C GLY A 87 -7.09 10.78 2.36
N ASP A 88 -8.01 9.83 2.45
CA ASP A 88 -7.84 8.61 3.26
C ASP A 88 -6.83 7.60 2.68
N GLY A 89 -6.52 7.74 1.39
CA GLY A 89 -5.45 7.02 0.74
C GLY A 89 -5.66 6.85 -0.75
N ALA A 90 -4.61 7.09 -1.54
CA ALA A 90 -4.60 6.81 -2.96
C ALA A 90 -3.26 6.20 -3.37
N GLY A 91 -3.26 5.40 -4.44
CA GLY A 91 -2.03 4.81 -4.94
C GLY A 91 -2.17 4.08 -6.27
N ILE A 92 -1.02 3.70 -6.80
CA ILE A 92 -0.83 2.98 -8.06
C ILE A 92 0.23 1.88 -7.91
N THR A 93 -0.04 0.71 -8.48
CA THR A 93 0.98 -0.30 -8.77
C THR A 93 1.26 -0.29 -10.27
N ILE A 94 2.54 -0.25 -10.63
CA ILE A 94 3.03 -0.35 -12.00
C ILE A 94 4.08 -1.45 -12.11
N GLN A 95 4.42 -1.84 -13.34
CA GLN A 95 5.62 -2.62 -13.60
C GLN A 95 6.88 -1.82 -13.25
N MET A 96 7.98 -2.53 -12.99
CA MET A 96 9.29 -1.91 -12.80
C MET A 96 9.69 -1.14 -14.08
N PRO A 97 9.79 0.20 -14.02
CA PRO A 97 10.11 1.03 -15.18
C PRO A 97 11.63 1.15 -15.30
N ASP A 98 12.27 0.18 -15.95
CA ASP A 98 13.73 0.02 -15.99
C ASP A 98 14.48 1.28 -16.45
N ALA A 99 14.01 1.92 -17.53
CA ALA A 99 14.62 3.13 -18.07
C ALA A 99 14.64 4.28 -17.04
N PHE A 100 13.50 4.53 -16.39
CA PHE A 100 13.41 5.52 -15.32
C PHE A 100 14.29 5.15 -14.13
N MET A 101 14.26 3.88 -13.68
CA MET A 101 15.02 3.44 -12.51
C MET A 101 16.52 3.56 -12.73
N ARG A 102 17.03 3.27 -13.93
CA ARG A 102 18.44 3.49 -14.28
C ARG A 102 18.81 4.96 -14.22
N LYS A 103 17.98 5.83 -14.80
CA LYS A 103 18.18 7.29 -14.74
C LYS A 103 18.24 7.78 -13.29
N ALA A 104 17.22 7.44 -12.51
CA ALA A 104 17.07 7.85 -11.11
C ALA A 104 18.15 7.28 -10.18
N ALA A 105 18.55 6.01 -10.37
CA ALA A 105 19.64 5.38 -9.61
C ALA A 105 20.98 6.05 -9.92
N LYS A 106 21.23 6.40 -11.18
CA LYS A 106 22.47 7.07 -11.59
C LYS A 106 22.63 8.46 -10.97
N GLU A 107 21.55 9.21 -10.81
CA GLU A 107 21.53 10.49 -10.07
C GLU A 107 21.98 10.31 -8.60
N SER A 108 21.76 9.12 -8.03
CA SER A 108 22.20 8.73 -6.69
C SER A 108 23.57 8.02 -6.67
N GLY A 109 24.28 7.98 -7.81
CA GLY A 109 25.58 7.31 -7.92
C GLY A 109 25.52 5.78 -7.94
N ILE A 110 24.36 5.20 -8.28
CA ILE A 110 24.11 3.76 -8.28
C ILE A 110 24.05 3.22 -9.71
N ASP A 111 24.90 2.25 -10.01
CA ASP A 111 24.86 1.50 -11.28
C ASP A 111 23.99 0.24 -11.11
N LEU A 112 22.94 0.14 -11.93
CA LEU A 112 22.04 -1.01 -11.90
C LEU A 112 22.50 -2.13 -12.86
N PRO A 113 22.44 -3.41 -12.45
CA PRO A 113 22.60 -4.54 -13.36
C PRO A 113 21.42 -4.60 -14.36
N ASN A 114 21.40 -5.60 -15.23
CA ASN A 114 20.34 -5.77 -16.24
C ASN A 114 18.94 -5.82 -15.61
N GLU A 115 17.90 -5.48 -16.41
CA GLU A 115 16.50 -5.59 -15.96
C GLU A 115 16.27 -6.99 -15.38
N ARG A 116 15.48 -7.10 -14.31
CA ARG A 116 15.21 -8.35 -13.57
C ARG A 116 16.43 -8.96 -12.86
N ARG A 117 17.58 -8.29 -12.86
CA ARG A 117 18.75 -8.62 -12.00
C ARG A 117 18.94 -7.63 -10.86
N TYR A 118 18.10 -6.61 -10.77
CA TYR A 118 17.94 -5.77 -9.59
C TYR A 118 16.49 -5.79 -9.11
N GLY A 119 16.30 -5.39 -7.86
CA GLY A 119 15.01 -5.10 -7.27
C GLY A 119 15.03 -3.78 -6.53
N VAL A 120 13.84 -3.24 -6.28
CA VAL A 120 13.65 -1.98 -5.56
C VAL A 120 12.72 -2.20 -4.39
N ALA A 121 13.17 -1.82 -3.20
CA ALA A 121 12.31 -1.69 -2.03
C ALA A 121 11.82 -0.24 -1.93
N MET A 122 10.53 0.01 -2.19
CA MET A 122 9.90 1.30 -1.90
C MET A 122 9.48 1.32 -0.43
N ALA A 123 10.09 2.19 0.36
CA ALA A 123 9.92 2.24 1.80
C ALA A 123 9.47 3.62 2.28
N PHE A 124 8.56 3.59 3.24
CA PHE A 124 8.33 4.68 4.18
C PHE A 124 9.29 4.50 5.35
N LEU A 125 9.97 5.57 5.71
CA LEU A 125 10.98 5.61 6.75
C LEU A 125 10.63 6.69 7.77
N PRO A 126 11.07 6.54 9.04
CA PRO A 126 10.88 7.55 10.06
C PRO A 126 11.43 8.92 9.67
N VAL A 127 10.79 9.98 10.16
CA VAL A 127 11.25 11.37 9.95
C VAL A 127 12.50 11.66 10.79
N ASP A 128 12.53 11.16 12.02
CA ASP A 128 13.70 11.24 12.90
C ASP A 128 14.92 10.60 12.23
N ASN A 129 16.06 11.30 12.25
CA ASN A 129 17.24 10.88 11.50
C ASN A 129 17.90 9.61 12.08
N GLN A 130 17.86 9.42 13.40
CA GLN A 130 18.45 8.23 14.03
C GLN A 130 17.59 6.99 13.74
N LEU A 131 16.28 7.12 13.88
CA LEU A 131 15.34 6.06 13.52
C LEU A 131 15.35 5.76 12.03
N ASN A 132 15.52 6.78 11.18
CA ASN A 132 15.67 6.60 9.74
C ASN A 132 16.94 5.79 9.40
N ALA A 133 18.08 6.12 10.02
CA ALA A 133 19.32 5.39 9.82
C ALA A 133 19.20 3.93 10.28
N ALA A 134 18.60 3.69 11.45
CA ALA A 134 18.31 2.34 11.94
C ALA A 134 17.34 1.59 10.99
N ALA A 135 16.33 2.30 10.47
CA ALA A 135 15.37 1.79 9.50
C ALA A 135 16.05 1.25 8.23
N ARG A 136 16.96 2.06 7.67
CA ARG A 136 17.77 1.70 6.50
C ARG A 136 18.71 0.54 6.80
N GLN A 137 19.43 0.60 7.91
CA GLN A 137 20.40 -0.43 8.28
C GLN A 137 19.72 -1.80 8.41
N ALA A 138 18.55 -1.90 9.03
CA ALA A 138 17.91 -3.21 9.15
C ALA A 138 17.38 -3.73 7.81
N LEU A 139 16.98 -2.85 6.88
CA LEU A 139 16.64 -3.26 5.51
C LEU A 139 17.88 -3.76 4.76
N GLU A 140 19.02 -3.08 4.89
CA GLU A 140 20.30 -3.52 4.32
C GLU A 140 20.79 -4.85 4.89
N SER A 141 20.75 -5.01 6.22
CA SER A 141 21.11 -6.26 6.89
C SER A 141 20.20 -7.39 6.42
N SER A 142 18.88 -7.16 6.40
CA SER A 142 17.93 -8.18 5.96
C SER A 142 18.08 -8.53 4.47
N ALA A 143 18.46 -7.58 3.62
CA ALA A 143 18.82 -7.87 2.23
C ALA A 143 20.05 -8.78 2.17
N THR A 144 21.11 -8.41 2.89
CA THR A 144 22.41 -9.12 2.92
C THR A 144 22.26 -10.54 3.48
N ASP A 145 21.51 -10.70 4.58
CA ASP A 145 21.24 -11.98 5.23
C ASP A 145 20.46 -12.94 4.32
N ASN A 146 19.69 -12.40 3.37
CA ASN A 146 18.95 -13.15 2.35
C ASN A 146 19.74 -13.28 1.03
N GLY A 147 21.02 -12.89 1.01
CA GLY A 147 21.92 -13.07 -0.13
C GLY A 147 21.80 -12.01 -1.24
N LEU A 148 21.04 -10.94 -1.02
CA LEU A 148 20.97 -9.80 -1.93
C LEU A 148 22.15 -8.86 -1.67
N LYS A 149 22.71 -8.28 -2.73
CA LYS A 149 23.73 -7.24 -2.60
C LYS A 149 23.06 -5.87 -2.56
N VAL A 150 23.32 -5.09 -1.52
CA VAL A 150 22.88 -3.70 -1.44
C VAL A 150 23.65 -2.85 -2.44
N LEU A 151 22.94 -2.12 -3.30
CA LEU A 151 23.53 -1.21 -4.29
C LEU A 151 23.55 0.23 -3.80
N GLY A 152 22.52 0.63 -3.03
CA GLY A 152 22.44 1.95 -2.43
C GLY A 152 21.00 2.43 -2.29
N TRP A 153 20.87 3.66 -1.80
CA TRP A 153 19.60 4.31 -1.56
C TRP A 153 19.37 5.50 -2.47
N ARG A 154 18.11 5.72 -2.81
CA ARG A 154 17.60 6.96 -3.39
C ARG A 154 16.51 7.51 -2.48
N ASP A 155 16.59 8.79 -2.13
CA ASP A 155 15.45 9.49 -1.56
C ASP A 155 14.48 9.85 -2.68
N VAL A 156 13.21 9.49 -2.51
CA VAL A 156 12.19 9.72 -3.55
C VAL A 156 11.74 11.17 -3.46
N PRO A 157 11.86 11.96 -4.55
CA PRO A 157 11.41 13.34 -4.56
C PRO A 157 9.88 13.39 -4.45
N THR A 158 9.39 14.17 -3.49
CA THR A 158 7.96 14.42 -3.30
C THR A 158 7.67 15.91 -3.26
N ASN A 159 6.41 16.28 -3.45
CA ASN A 159 5.89 17.64 -3.25
C ASN A 159 5.00 17.69 -1.98
N PRO A 160 5.55 18.02 -0.80
CA PRO A 160 4.77 18.07 0.44
C PRO A 160 3.69 19.15 0.47
N ASP A 161 3.74 20.13 -0.43
CA ASP A 161 2.73 21.19 -0.53
C ASP A 161 1.50 20.76 -1.34
N ALA A 162 1.54 19.59 -1.99
CA ALA A 162 0.41 19.00 -2.69
C ALA A 162 -0.64 18.37 -1.75
N VAL A 163 -0.33 18.21 -0.46
CA VAL A 163 -1.16 17.48 0.51
C VAL A 163 -1.60 18.37 1.67
N GLY A 164 -2.75 18.03 2.26
CA GLY A 164 -3.29 18.71 3.42
C GLY A 164 -2.38 18.65 4.66
N ILE A 165 -2.65 19.54 5.62
CA ILE A 165 -1.84 19.72 6.83
C ILE A 165 -1.79 18.41 7.64
N THR A 166 -2.93 17.73 7.79
CA THR A 166 -3.00 16.48 8.56
C THR A 166 -2.11 15.40 7.95
N ALA A 167 -2.23 15.15 6.63
CA ALA A 167 -1.37 14.19 5.93
C ALA A 167 0.12 14.57 6.05
N ARG A 168 0.45 15.86 5.88
CA ARG A 168 1.81 16.39 5.96
C ARG A 168 2.45 16.20 7.34
N THR A 169 1.70 16.42 8.42
CA THR A 169 2.21 16.31 9.80
C THR A 169 2.68 14.90 10.14
N ILE A 170 2.03 13.87 9.59
CA ILE A 170 2.38 12.46 9.83
C ILE A 170 3.07 11.80 8.64
N MET A 171 3.56 12.61 7.69
CA MET A 171 4.21 12.14 6.46
C MET A 171 5.55 11.47 6.78
N PRO A 172 5.79 10.22 6.36
CA PRO A 172 7.09 9.58 6.49
C PRO A 172 8.07 10.14 5.46
N LYS A 173 9.36 9.78 5.57
CA LYS A 173 10.31 9.93 4.47
C LYS A 173 10.13 8.80 3.47
N PHE A 174 10.25 9.08 2.18
CA PHE A 174 10.10 8.10 1.11
C PHE A 174 11.46 7.79 0.51
N ALA A 175 11.83 6.52 0.48
CA ALA A 175 13.11 6.10 -0.07
C ALA A 175 13.00 4.78 -0.83
N GLN A 176 13.92 4.60 -1.77
CA GLN A 176 14.09 3.41 -2.57
C GLN A 176 15.44 2.77 -2.23
N LEU A 177 15.41 1.51 -1.81
CA LEU A 177 16.61 0.67 -1.67
C LEU A 177 16.79 -0.17 -2.93
N PHE A 178 17.91 0.00 -3.62
CA PHE A 178 18.29 -0.82 -4.75
C PHE A 178 19.10 -2.02 -4.29
N VAL A 179 18.72 -3.20 -4.77
CA VAL A 179 19.44 -4.46 -4.49
C VAL A 179 19.73 -5.21 -5.78
N GLU A 180 20.86 -5.89 -5.82
CA GLU A 180 21.28 -6.78 -6.89
C GLU A 180 21.03 -8.24 -6.50
N ALA A 181 20.51 -9.00 -7.46
CA ALA A 181 20.26 -10.42 -7.33
C ALA A 181 21.58 -11.21 -7.22
N PRO A 182 21.68 -12.18 -6.31
CA PRO A 182 22.82 -13.10 -6.28
C PRO A 182 22.97 -13.84 -7.61
N LYS A 183 24.19 -14.30 -7.90
CA LYS A 183 24.51 -14.96 -9.16
C LYS A 183 23.63 -16.22 -9.35
N GLY A 184 22.96 -16.29 -10.49
CA GLY A 184 22.10 -17.43 -10.86
C GLY A 184 20.69 -17.39 -10.26
N VAL A 185 20.32 -16.32 -9.53
CA VAL A 185 18.97 -16.11 -9.01
C VAL A 185 18.23 -15.09 -9.88
N GLU A 186 17.09 -15.50 -10.43
CA GLU A 186 16.27 -14.70 -11.34
C GLU A 186 14.78 -15.04 -11.17
N GLY A 187 13.91 -14.26 -11.79
CA GLY A 187 12.48 -14.57 -11.88
C GLY A 187 11.81 -14.75 -10.52
N ASP A 188 11.10 -15.86 -10.35
CA ASP A 188 10.33 -16.14 -9.13
C ASP A 188 11.22 -16.34 -7.90
N ASP A 189 12.43 -16.87 -8.07
CA ASP A 189 13.37 -17.04 -6.95
C ASP A 189 13.86 -15.68 -6.45
N LEU A 190 14.09 -14.72 -7.35
CA LEU A 190 14.44 -13.36 -6.95
C LEU A 190 13.28 -12.71 -6.16
N GLU A 191 12.04 -12.81 -6.66
CA GLU A 191 10.86 -12.30 -5.94
C GLU A 191 10.69 -12.95 -4.57
N ARG A 192 10.91 -14.27 -4.47
CA ARG A 192 10.84 -15.02 -3.22
C ARG A 192 11.89 -14.55 -2.21
N ILE A 193 13.13 -14.33 -2.65
CA ILE A 193 14.19 -13.80 -1.79
C ILE A 193 13.85 -12.39 -1.29
N MET A 194 13.35 -11.50 -2.14
CA MET A 194 12.94 -10.16 -1.71
C MET A 194 11.73 -10.18 -0.77
N TYR A 195 10.79 -11.11 -0.98
CA TYR A 195 9.71 -11.36 -0.03
C TYR A 195 10.26 -11.75 1.34
N LEU A 196 11.21 -12.69 1.41
CA LEU A 196 11.84 -13.12 2.65
C LEU A 196 12.64 -11.98 3.31
N ALA A 197 13.42 -11.23 2.53
CA ALA A 197 14.16 -10.06 3.01
C ALA A 197 13.22 -9.01 3.62
N ARG A 198 12.08 -8.72 2.98
CA ARG A 198 11.05 -7.83 3.54
C ARG A 198 10.45 -8.39 4.83
N LYS A 199 10.06 -9.67 4.86
CA LYS A 199 9.45 -10.30 6.04
C LYS A 199 10.41 -10.34 7.23
N SER A 200 11.68 -10.61 6.96
CA SER A 200 12.74 -10.60 7.97
C SER A 200 12.95 -9.19 8.53
N ALA A 201 13.05 -8.16 7.67
CA ALA A 201 13.14 -6.78 8.10
C ALA A 201 11.93 -6.36 8.96
N GLU A 202 10.70 -6.60 8.48
CA GLU A 202 9.47 -6.31 9.23
C GLU A 202 9.46 -7.00 10.61
N LYS A 203 9.86 -8.27 10.67
CA LYS A 203 9.93 -9.03 11.93
C LYS A 203 10.97 -8.45 12.88
N ASN A 204 12.14 -8.09 12.37
CA ASN A 204 13.21 -7.50 13.18
C ASN A 204 12.79 -6.13 13.73
N PHE A 205 12.06 -5.31 12.98
CA PHE A 205 11.50 -4.05 13.47
C PHE A 205 10.47 -4.24 14.58
N VAL A 206 9.55 -5.19 14.41
CA VAL A 206 8.50 -5.45 15.41
C VAL A 206 9.09 -5.98 16.72
N ASN A 207 10.17 -6.76 16.64
CA ASN A 207 10.83 -7.39 17.78
C ASN A 207 12.00 -6.58 18.36
N ALA A 208 12.28 -5.38 17.84
CA ALA A 208 13.37 -4.55 18.35
C ALA A 208 13.10 -4.17 19.82
N GLU A 209 14.10 -4.38 20.67
CA GLU A 209 14.07 -3.98 22.08
C GLU A 209 14.38 -2.48 22.20
N VAL A 210 13.34 -1.66 22.00
CA VAL A 210 13.38 -0.19 22.12
C VAL A 210 12.33 0.27 23.11
N ASP A 211 12.43 1.52 23.58
CA ASP A 211 11.40 2.11 24.43
C ASP A 211 10.05 2.22 23.69
N GLU A 212 8.96 2.30 24.45
CA GLU A 212 7.60 2.26 23.90
C GLU A 212 7.32 3.42 22.92
N GLN A 213 7.87 4.60 23.17
CA GLN A 213 7.64 5.77 22.32
C GLN A 213 8.35 5.62 20.96
N THR A 214 9.58 5.09 20.98
CA THR A 214 10.31 4.73 19.76
C THR A 214 9.56 3.65 18.99
N LYS A 215 9.05 2.63 19.68
CA LYS A 215 8.28 1.54 19.06
C LYS A 215 7.02 2.03 18.36
N GLU A 216 6.24 2.90 19.02
CA GLU A 216 5.04 3.49 18.43
C GLU A 216 5.37 4.30 17.16
N THR A 217 6.43 5.11 17.21
CA THR A 217 6.90 5.91 16.07
C THR A 217 7.28 5.03 14.89
N LEU A 218 8.07 3.97 15.15
CA LEU A 218 8.46 3.00 14.12
C LEU A 218 7.25 2.29 13.52
N LEU A 219 6.32 1.80 14.35
CA LEU A 219 5.12 1.12 13.88
C LEU A 219 4.23 2.04 13.04
N ARG A 220 4.24 3.35 13.28
CA ARG A 220 3.49 4.34 12.51
C ARG A 220 4.16 4.68 11.18
N GLU A 221 5.48 4.93 11.18
CA GLU A 221 6.19 5.57 10.07
C GLU A 221 6.96 4.60 9.17
N PHE A 222 7.39 3.45 9.68
CA PHE A 222 8.12 2.46 8.90
C PHE A 222 7.18 1.50 8.16
N TYR A 223 7.34 1.41 6.83
CA TYR A 223 6.57 0.46 6.03
C TYR A 223 7.22 0.19 4.67
N VAL A 224 7.35 -1.07 4.28
CA VAL A 224 7.82 -1.43 2.92
C VAL A 224 6.63 -1.60 1.99
N CYS A 225 6.39 -0.63 1.12
CA CYS A 225 5.28 -0.63 0.15
C CYS A 225 5.38 -1.78 -0.83
N SER A 226 6.55 -1.94 -1.44
CA SER A 226 6.87 -3.02 -2.36
C SER A 226 8.35 -3.34 -2.24
N TRP A 227 8.73 -4.60 -2.44
CA TRP A 227 10.13 -5.00 -2.61
C TRP A 227 10.16 -6.08 -3.70
N SER A 228 10.48 -5.66 -4.92
CA SER A 228 10.27 -6.47 -6.12
C SER A 228 11.21 -6.04 -7.25
N SER A 229 11.47 -6.97 -8.18
CA SER A 229 12.11 -6.74 -9.47
C SER A 229 11.08 -6.55 -10.59
N ARG A 230 9.79 -6.69 -10.29
CA ARG A 230 8.70 -6.72 -11.27
C ARG A 230 7.74 -5.57 -11.16
N THR A 231 7.47 -5.12 -9.94
CA THR A 231 6.45 -4.12 -9.67
C THR A 231 6.93 -3.07 -8.68
N LEU A 232 6.36 -1.89 -8.78
CA LEU A 232 6.61 -0.79 -7.87
C LEU A 232 5.29 -0.14 -7.46
N ILE A 233 5.18 0.25 -6.19
CA ILE A 233 3.98 0.86 -5.63
C ILE A 233 4.27 2.27 -5.17
N TYR A 234 3.55 3.24 -5.74
CA TYR A 234 3.48 4.62 -5.23
C TYR A 234 2.12 4.81 -4.57
N LYS A 235 2.11 5.15 -3.28
CA LYS A 235 0.85 5.32 -2.53
C LYS A 235 1.05 6.25 -1.36
N GLY A 236 -0.03 6.78 -0.82
CA GLY A 236 0.03 7.59 0.38
C GLY A 236 -1.33 8.06 0.85
N MET A 237 -1.34 8.83 1.93
CA MET A 237 -2.51 9.51 2.46
C MET A 237 -2.80 10.74 1.58
N LEU A 238 -3.42 10.48 0.43
CA LEU A 238 -3.57 11.39 -0.69
C LEU A 238 -5.02 11.35 -1.18
N LEU A 239 -5.52 12.48 -1.68
CA LEU A 239 -6.67 12.51 -2.56
C LEU A 239 -6.31 11.86 -3.90
N THR A 240 -7.32 11.43 -4.64
CA THR A 240 -7.13 10.77 -5.95
C THR A 240 -6.38 11.64 -6.95
N THR A 241 -6.63 12.95 -6.93
CA THR A 241 -6.02 13.98 -7.78
C THR A 241 -4.59 14.34 -7.40
N GLN A 242 -4.16 14.01 -6.18
CA GLN A 242 -2.86 14.44 -5.65
C GLN A 242 -1.73 13.46 -5.99
N LEU A 243 -2.00 12.22 -6.40
CA LEU A 243 -0.96 11.20 -6.54
C LEU A 243 0.15 11.60 -7.53
N GLY A 244 -0.23 12.08 -8.71
CA GLY A 244 0.72 12.55 -9.72
C GLY A 244 1.42 13.84 -9.33
N GLU A 245 0.75 14.73 -8.59
CA GLU A 245 1.31 15.99 -8.11
C GLU A 245 2.27 15.81 -6.94
N PHE A 246 2.04 14.80 -6.10
CA PHE A 246 2.85 14.47 -4.94
C PHE A 246 4.12 13.71 -5.34
N TYR A 247 4.01 12.69 -6.20
CA TYR A 247 5.15 11.91 -6.68
C TYR A 247 5.58 12.36 -8.08
N ASN A 248 6.55 13.29 -8.12
CA ASN A 248 7.08 13.85 -9.37
C ASN A 248 7.62 12.79 -10.34
N ASP A 249 8.11 11.66 -9.81
CA ASP A 249 8.52 10.49 -10.58
C ASP A 249 7.47 10.05 -11.62
N LEU A 250 6.18 10.10 -11.25
CA LEU A 250 5.08 9.64 -12.09
C LEU A 250 4.82 10.53 -13.31
N LYS A 251 5.47 11.70 -13.41
CA LYS A 251 5.38 12.62 -14.56
C LYS A 251 6.51 12.41 -15.58
N ASP A 252 7.50 11.58 -15.27
CA ASP A 252 8.62 11.34 -16.18
C ASP A 252 8.21 10.38 -17.31
N GLU A 253 8.46 10.75 -18.57
CA GLU A 253 8.07 9.95 -19.74
C GLU A 253 8.72 8.56 -19.79
N SER A 254 9.84 8.36 -19.09
CA SER A 254 10.47 7.03 -18.96
C SER A 254 9.81 6.13 -17.91
N MET A 255 8.85 6.66 -17.15
CA MET A 255 7.97 5.90 -16.25
C MET A 255 6.94 5.11 -17.07
N VAL A 256 7.39 4.01 -17.69
CA VAL A 256 6.57 3.19 -18.58
C VAL A 256 6.10 1.90 -17.92
N SER A 257 4.88 1.49 -18.22
CA SER A 257 4.31 0.23 -17.74
C SER A 257 3.31 -0.33 -18.75
N ALA A 258 3.14 -1.66 -18.79
CA ALA A 258 2.06 -2.28 -19.55
C ALA A 258 0.77 -2.41 -18.74
N PHE A 259 0.79 -2.12 -17.43
CA PHE A 259 -0.42 -2.03 -16.61
C PHE A 259 -0.31 -0.96 -15.51
N GLY A 260 -1.45 -0.51 -15.01
CA GLY A 260 -1.57 0.28 -13.79
C GLY A 260 -2.78 -0.18 -12.97
N LEU A 261 -2.55 -0.60 -11.73
CA LEU A 261 -3.59 -0.90 -10.76
C LEU A 261 -3.70 0.27 -9.78
N VAL A 262 -4.84 0.95 -9.75
CA VAL A 262 -5.09 2.09 -8.87
C VAL A 262 -6.15 1.80 -7.82
N HIS A 263 -6.04 2.51 -6.70
CA HIS A 263 -7.01 2.43 -5.62
C HIS A 263 -7.23 3.80 -4.97
N SER A 264 -8.49 4.13 -4.71
CA SER A 264 -8.94 5.22 -3.85
C SER A 264 -9.58 4.62 -2.60
N ARG A 265 -9.08 4.99 -1.42
CA ARG A 265 -9.55 4.48 -0.13
C ARG A 265 -10.57 5.43 0.47
N PHE A 266 -11.57 4.87 1.12
CA PHE A 266 -12.52 5.54 1.99
C PHE A 266 -12.48 4.81 3.34
N SER A 267 -12.22 5.55 4.41
CA SER A 267 -12.02 5.03 5.76
C SER A 267 -13.11 5.53 6.69
N THR A 268 -13.51 4.69 7.64
CA THR A 268 -14.37 5.12 8.76
C THR A 268 -13.55 5.69 9.93
N ASN A 269 -12.22 5.78 9.80
CA ASN A 269 -11.34 6.42 10.80
C ASN A 269 -10.98 7.86 10.40
N THR A 270 -10.95 8.76 11.40
CA THR A 270 -10.54 10.17 11.21
C THR A 270 -9.03 10.37 11.33
N LEU A 271 -8.34 9.41 11.94
CA LEU A 271 -6.88 9.39 12.09
C LEU A 271 -6.28 8.59 10.93
N GLY A 272 -6.00 9.28 9.83
CA GLY A 272 -5.44 8.65 8.63
C GLY A 272 -4.04 8.06 8.85
N SER A 273 -3.63 7.16 7.95
CA SER A 273 -2.33 6.50 8.03
C SER A 273 -1.79 6.21 6.63
N TRP A 274 -0.59 6.74 6.33
CA TRP A 274 0.08 6.56 5.04
C TRP A 274 0.22 5.09 4.62
N LYS A 275 0.58 4.20 5.55
CA LYS A 275 0.81 2.77 5.25
C LYS A 275 -0.46 1.99 4.88
N LEU A 276 -1.64 2.46 5.33
CA LEU A 276 -2.92 1.80 5.08
C LEU A 276 -3.51 2.14 3.70
N ALA A 277 -2.95 3.14 3.01
CA ALA A 277 -3.29 3.36 1.61
C ALA A 277 -3.03 2.09 0.79
N HIS A 278 -3.87 1.87 -0.20
CA HIS A 278 -3.71 0.82 -1.21
C HIS A 278 -3.06 1.40 -2.47
N PRO A 279 -2.55 0.58 -3.40
CA PRO A 279 -2.51 -0.89 -3.37
C PRO A 279 -1.59 -1.50 -2.31
N TYR A 280 -1.86 -2.76 -1.97
CA TYR A 280 -0.91 -3.67 -1.34
C TYR A 280 -0.10 -4.41 -2.41
N ARG A 281 0.90 -5.16 -1.94
CA ARG A 281 1.94 -5.80 -2.77
C ARG A 281 1.42 -6.67 -3.91
N MET A 282 0.23 -7.25 -3.76
CA MET A 282 -0.41 -8.14 -4.74
C MET A 282 -1.90 -7.84 -4.96
N LEU A 283 -2.46 -6.82 -4.28
CA LEU A 283 -3.90 -6.68 -4.06
C LEU A 283 -4.28 -5.21 -3.96
N ALA A 284 -5.40 -4.85 -4.60
CA ALA A 284 -6.20 -3.69 -4.23
C ALA A 284 -7.62 -4.20 -3.95
N HIS A 285 -8.18 -3.85 -2.80
CA HIS A 285 -9.46 -4.38 -2.34
C HIS A 285 -10.48 -3.26 -2.19
N ASN A 286 -11.60 -3.35 -2.92
CA ASN A 286 -12.79 -2.53 -2.70
C ASN A 286 -13.86 -3.42 -2.04
N GLY A 287 -14.23 -3.09 -0.81
CA GLY A 287 -15.15 -3.88 0.02
C GLY A 287 -14.61 -4.10 1.43
N GLU A 288 -15.31 -4.90 2.23
CA GLU A 288 -14.98 -5.27 3.61
C GLU A 288 -14.87 -6.80 3.75
N ILE A 289 -13.84 -7.29 4.46
CA ILE A 289 -13.69 -8.72 4.78
C ILE A 289 -14.33 -8.97 6.15
N ASN A 290 -15.49 -9.62 6.18
CA ASN A 290 -16.27 -9.90 7.39
C ASN A 290 -16.05 -11.31 7.97
N THR A 291 -15.17 -12.12 7.36
CA THR A 291 -14.79 -13.48 7.80
C THR A 291 -13.29 -13.72 7.60
#